data_AF-A0A352JEZ7-F1
#
_entry.id   AF-A0A352JEZ7-F1
#
_cell.length_a   1.000
_cell.length_b   1.000
_cell.length_c   1.000
_cell.angle_alpha   90.00
_cell.angle_beta   90.00
_cell.angle_gamma   90.00
#
_symmetry.space_group_name_H-M   'P 1'
#
loop_
_entity.id
_entity.type
_entity.pdbx_description
1 polymer ?
#
loop_
_entity_poly.entity_id
_entity_poly.type
_entity_poly.pdbx_seq_one_letter_code
_entity_poly.pdbx_strand_id
1 'polypeptide(L)' 'MVDNPSKDVIGEAPEVDPSKFNATDVAEIADRLERDDYASAFESLRDWHILRSLAFKGSDLVEPYRHLLDLEAFDEC' A
#
# COMPACT_ATOMS: atom_id res chain seq x y z
N MET A 1 -28.15 -1.83 -25.53
CA MET A 1 -26.83 -1.49 -24.99
C MET A 1 -26.83 -1.94 -23.56
N VAL A 2 -25.97 -2.89 -23.19
CA VAL A 2 -25.85 -3.32 -21.79
C VAL A 2 -24.86 -2.38 -21.13
N ASP A 3 -25.37 -1.32 -20.51
CA ASP A 3 -24.61 -0.56 -19.53
C ASP A 3 -24.43 -1.50 -18.34
N ASN A 4 -23.27 -2.14 -18.29
CA ASN A 4 -22.84 -3.03 -17.24
C ASN A 4 -22.00 -2.22 -16.25
N PRO A 5 -22.59 -1.64 -15.18
CA PRO A 5 -21.82 -1.06 -14.09
C PRO A 5 -21.28 -2.18 -13.19
N SER A 6 -20.49 -3.09 -13.76
CA SER A 6 -19.68 -4.06 -13.01
C SER A 6 -18.23 -3.90 -13.43
N LYS A 7 -17.70 -2.72 -13.16
CA LYS A 7 -16.33 -2.56 -12.65
C LYS A 7 -16.48 -1.86 -11.31
N ASP A 8 -15.61 -2.16 -10.36
CA ASP A 8 -15.54 -1.50 -9.05
C ASP A 8 -16.49 -2.05 -7.96
N VAL A 9 -16.49 -3.38 -7.79
CA VAL A 9 -16.73 -4.00 -6.47
C VAL A 9 -15.53 -4.88 -6.12
N ILE A 10 -14.42 -4.22 -5.84
CA ILE A 10 -13.31 -4.77 -5.07
C ILE A 10 -12.77 -3.58 -4.30
N GLY A 11 -12.78 -3.64 -2.96
CA GLY A 11 -12.48 -2.52 -2.07
C GLY A 11 -11.40 -1.60 -2.60
N GLU A 12 -11.82 -0.50 -3.22
CA GLU A 12 -10.94 0.46 -3.86
C GLU A 12 -10.08 1.04 -2.73
N ALA A 13 -8.80 0.66 -2.73
CA ALA A 13 -7.83 1.34 -1.90
C ALA A 13 -7.96 2.84 -2.22
N PRO A 14 -7.86 3.74 -1.22
CA PRO A 14 -7.99 5.17 -1.47
C PRO A 14 -7.11 5.55 -2.67
N GLU A 15 -7.64 6.36 -3.59
CA GLU A 15 -6.90 6.85 -4.75
C GLU A 15 -5.69 7.66 -4.26
N VAL A 16 -4.57 6.97 -4.06
CA VAL A 16 -3.31 7.57 -3.60
C VAL A 16 -2.56 8.04 -4.82
N ASP A 17 -2.22 9.33 -4.84
CA ASP A 17 -1.36 9.89 -5.88
C ASP A 17 0.12 9.68 -5.50
N PRO A 18 0.89 8.87 -6.24
CA PRO A 18 2.28 8.57 -5.89
C PRO A 18 3.19 9.79 -5.98
N SER A 19 2.83 10.80 -6.76
CA SER A 19 3.62 12.04 -6.90
C SER A 19 3.61 12.90 -5.63
N LYS A 20 2.72 12.60 -4.68
CA LYS A 20 2.66 13.29 -3.38
C LYS A 20 3.56 12.66 -2.32
N PHE A 21 4.17 11.51 -2.60
CA PHE A 21 5.04 10.80 -1.67
C PHE A 21 6.47 10.84 -2.16
N ASN A 22 7.39 11.05 -1.23
CA ASN A 22 8.82 10.90 -1.45
C ASN A 22 9.35 9.69 -0.67
N ALA A 23 10.62 9.33 -0.87
CA ALA A 23 11.23 8.18 -0.21
C ALA A 23 11.19 8.25 1.33
N THR A 24 11.28 9.45 1.91
CA THR A 24 11.17 9.68 3.37
C THR A 24 9.76 9.40 3.86
N ASP A 25 8.74 9.92 3.17
CA ASP A 25 7.34 9.69 3.55
C ASP A 25 7.00 8.20 3.54
N VAL A 26 7.46 7.48 2.51
CA VAL A 26 7.26 6.03 2.38
C VAL A 26 8.04 5.27 3.45
N ALA A 27 9.26 5.68 3.77
CA ALA A 27 10.06 5.09 4.85
C ALA A 27 9.40 5.27 6.22
N GLU A 28 8.83 6.45 6.51
CA GLU A 28 8.10 6.68 7.75
C GLU A 28 6.83 5.83 7.85
N ILE A 29 6.09 5.64 6.74
CA ILE A 29 4.95 4.74 6.68
C ILE A 29 5.38 3.30 6.98
N ALA A 30 6.45 2.84 6.34
CA ALA A 30 6.99 1.50 6.54
C ALA A 30 7.48 1.27 7.98
N ASP A 31 8.19 2.23 8.58
CA ASP A 31 8.66 2.15 9.98
C ASP A 31 7.48 2.00 10.96
N ARG A 32 6.39 2.77 10.75
CA ARG A 32 5.19 2.66 11.58
C ARG A 32 4.52 1.28 11.44
N LEU A 33 4.44 0.76 10.22
CA LEU A 33 3.91 -0.59 9.94
C LEU A 33 4.76 -1.68 10.59
N GLU A 34 6.09 -1.57 10.52
CA GLU A 34 7.01 -2.53 11.15
C GLU A 34 6.92 -2.53 12.68
N ARG A 35 6.74 -1.33 13.26
CA ARG A 35 6.63 -1.19 14.71
C ARG A 35 5.24 -1.51 15.25
N ASP A 36 4.25 -1.63 14.37
CA ASP A 36 2.82 -1.74 14.71
C ASP A 36 2.38 -0.66 15.72
N ASP A 37 2.99 0.53 15.61
CA ASP A 37 2.87 1.63 16.60
C ASP A 37 1.68 2.54 16.24
N TYR A 38 0.49 1.95 16.26
CA TYR A 38 -0.75 2.62 15.91
C TYR A 38 -1.73 2.70 17.07
N ALA A 39 -2.49 3.80 17.13
CA ALA A 39 -3.57 3.94 18.11
C ALA A 39 -4.78 3.05 17.78
N SER A 40 -4.89 2.61 16.53
CA SER A 40 -6.00 1.81 16.03
C SER A 40 -5.58 0.94 14.84
N ALA A 41 -6.17 -0.26 14.73
CA ALA A 41 -6.03 -1.12 13.56
C ALA A 41 -6.49 -0.46 12.24
N PHE A 42 -7.35 0.57 12.29
CA PHE A 42 -7.74 1.31 11.09
C PHE A 42 -6.62 2.24 10.57
N GLU A 43 -5.75 2.72 11.46
CA GLU A 43 -4.61 3.56 11.07
C GLU A 43 -3.52 2.70 10.43
N SER A 44 -3.23 1.53 11.00
CA SER A 44 -2.30 0.57 10.39
C SER A 44 -2.81 0.09 9.03
N LEU A 45 -4.10 -0.22 8.91
CA LEU A 45 -4.72 -0.55 7.62
C LEU A 45 -4.59 0.58 6.59
N ARG A 46 -4.73 1.85 7.02
CA ARG A 46 -4.62 3.00 6.10
C ARG A 46 -3.21 3.13 5.55
N ASP A 47 -2.20 3.05 6.41
CA ASP A 47 -0.80 3.12 6.02
C ASP A 47 -0.41 1.95 5.11
N TRP A 48 -0.89 0.75 5.44
CA TRP A 48 -0.74 -0.43 4.58
C TRP A 48 -1.39 -0.24 3.21
N HIS A 49 -2.60 0.33 3.17
CA HIS A 49 -3.29 0.63 1.91
C HIS A 49 -2.52 1.67 1.07
N ILE A 50 -1.90 2.67 1.69
CA ILE A 50 -1.06 3.66 0.98
C ILE A 50 0.13 2.96 0.34
N LEU A 51 0.88 2.19 1.13
CA LEU A 51 2.05 1.45 0.65
C LEU A 51 1.67 0.48 -0.49
N ARG A 52 0.52 -0.20 -0.35
CA ARG A 52 -0.02 -1.10 -1.38
C ARG A 52 -0.42 -0.37 -2.66
N SER A 53 -1.05 0.79 -2.55
CA SER A 53 -1.42 1.61 -3.72
C SER A 53 -0.19 2.12 -4.46
N LEU A 54 0.86 2.53 -3.74
CA LEU A 54 2.14 2.93 -4.34
C LEU A 54 2.81 1.75 -5.06
N ALA A 55 2.79 0.55 -4.46
CA ALA A 55 3.28 -0.67 -5.07
C ALA A 55 2.49 -1.05 -6.34
N PHE A 56 1.17 -0.96 -6.29
CA PHE A 56 0.30 -1.27 -7.43
C PHE A 56 0.53 -0.33 -8.62
N LYS A 57 0.94 0.91 -8.35
CA LYS A 57 1.28 1.91 -9.38
C LYS A 57 2.70 1.77 -9.92
N GLY A 58 3.49 0.82 -9.43
CA GLY A 58 4.86 0.57 -9.89
C GLY A 58 5.86 1.64 -9.41
N SER A 59 5.65 2.20 -8.21
CA SER A 59 6.62 3.12 -7.62
C SER A 59 7.83 2.37 -7.07
N ASP A 60 9.04 2.72 -7.51
CA ASP A 60 10.29 2.15 -6.97
C ASP A 60 10.48 2.48 -5.47
N LEU A 61 9.74 3.47 -4.93
CA LEU A 61 9.82 3.86 -3.52
C LEU A 61 9.40 2.74 -2.56
N VAL A 62 8.58 1.80 -3.02
CA VAL A 62 8.05 0.71 -2.20
C VAL A 62 8.80 -0.60 -2.34
N GLU A 63 9.73 -0.71 -3.31
CA GLU A 63 10.58 -1.89 -3.51
C GLU A 63 11.16 -2.46 -2.21
N PRO A 64 11.82 -1.65 -1.34
CA PRO A 64 12.42 -2.18 -0.12
C PRO A 64 11.41 -2.56 0.97
N TYR A 65 10.13 -2.22 0.80
CA TYR A 65 9.07 -2.41 1.80
C TYR A 65 7.99 -3.41 1.33
N ARG A 66 8.24 -4.12 0.22
CA ARG A 66 7.28 -5.09 -0.33
C ARG A 66 6.98 -6.25 0.63
N HIS A 67 7.92 -6.60 1.52
CA HIS A 67 7.73 -7.62 2.56
C HIS A 67 6.59 -7.28 3.53
N LEU A 68 6.30 -5.99 3.75
CA LEU A 68 5.20 -5.53 4.61
C LEU A 68 3.81 -5.70 3.99
N LEU A 69 3.74 -5.90 2.68
CA LEU A 69 2.47 -5.99 1.95
C LEU A 69 1.95 -7.42 1.82
N ASP A 70 2.58 -8.40 2.47
CA ASP A 70 2.42 -9.84 2.17
C ASP A 70 2.56 -10.15 0.67
N LEU A 71 3.23 -9.25 -0.07
CA LEU A 71 3.69 -9.50 -1.42
C LEU A 71 5.00 -10.27 -1.28
N GLU A 72 4.91 -11.55 -0.92
CA GLU A 72 6.07 -12.45 -0.94
C GLU A 72 6.74 -12.33 -2.32
N ALA A 73 7.90 -11.69 -2.37
CA ALA A 73 8.98 -12.26 -3.16
C ALA A 73 9.41 -13.47 -2.33
N PHE A 74 8.80 -14.62 -2.63
CA PHE A 74 9.12 -15.89 -2.01
C PHE A 74 10.58 -16.22 -2.39
N ASP A 75 11.55 -15.68 -1.65
CA ASP A 75 12.94 -16.09 -1.79
C ASP A 75 13.13 -17.28 -0.85
N GLU A 76 12.86 -18.44 -1.43
CA GLU A 76 13.07 -19.78 -0.89
C GLU A 76 14.45 -19.88 -0.23
N CYS A 77 14.51 -20.34 1.02
CA CYS A 77 15.72 -20.85 1.69
C CYS A 77 15.66 -22.38 1.79
#